data_AF-A0A5G2QYU3-F1
#
_entry.id   AF-A0A5G2QYU3-F1
#
_cell.length_a   1.000
_cell.length_b   1.000
_cell.length_c   1.000
_cell.angle_alpha   90.00
_cell.angle_beta   90.00
_cell.angle_gamma   90.00
#
_symmetry.space_group_name_H-M   'P 1'
#
loop_
_entity.id
_entity.type
_entity.pdbx_description
1 polymer ?
#
loop_
_entity_poly.entity_id
_entity_poly.type
_entity_poly.pdbx_seq_one_letter_code
_entity_poly.pdbx_strand_id
1 'polypeptide(L)'
;MLLSPKFSLSTIHVRLTAKGLLRNLHFLQVEKGRQKNARSLCIQTQTSPDVLSSEKTLELAQFKTKCEKQSGCILQLKQLLSCGNAKFEALTVVIQHLLSEREEALKQHKALSQELVNLRGELVTASTTCEKLEKARNELQIAYEGFVQKLNQQHQTDLTELENRLKEFYTGECEKLQNIYIEEAEKYKTQLQEQFDNLNAAHETSKLEIEASHSEKIELLKKAYETSLSEIKKSHEMEKKSLEDVLYEKQESLEKQIDDLKTENDALNEKLKSEEQKRVSREKADSKSPQIMYLEQELESLKAVLEIKNEKLHQQDIKLMKMEKLVDNNTALVDKLKRFQQENEELKARMDKHMAISRQLSTEQAVLQESLEKESKVNKRLSMENEELLWKLHNGDLCSPKRSPTSPAIPFQSRGTPAPSPAPASHPDDPPGSRETD
;
A
#
# COMPACT_ATOMS: atom_id res chain seq x y z
N MET A 1 -2.79 54.77 -16.45
CA MET A 1 -3.04 56.18 -16.82
C MET A 1 -3.46 56.92 -15.57
N LEU A 2 -2.86 58.08 -15.29
CA LEU A 2 -3.25 58.98 -14.19
C LEU A 2 -3.95 60.21 -14.76
N LEU A 3 -4.51 61.03 -13.86
CA LEU A 3 -5.15 62.34 -14.10
C LEU A 3 -6.53 62.29 -14.78
N SER A 4 -7.57 62.54 -13.98
CA SER A 4 -8.70 63.36 -14.41
C SER A 4 -9.02 64.40 -13.33
N PRO A 5 -8.82 65.70 -13.59
CA PRO A 5 -9.28 66.76 -12.70
C PRO A 5 -10.68 67.23 -13.14
N LYS A 6 -11.66 67.23 -12.22
CA LYS A 6 -12.98 67.80 -12.48
C LYS A 6 -13.13 69.18 -11.84
N PHE A 7 -13.02 70.18 -12.73
CA PHE A 7 -13.45 71.58 -12.67
C PHE A 7 -14.18 72.06 -11.40
N SER A 8 -13.68 73.18 -10.86
CA SER A 8 -14.46 74.09 -10.04
C SER A 8 -15.44 74.89 -10.91
N LEU A 9 -16.71 74.96 -10.49
CA LEU A 9 -17.70 75.93 -10.98
C LEU A 9 -18.54 76.42 -9.79
N SER A 10 -18.03 77.42 -9.09
CA SER A 10 -18.75 78.10 -8.00
C SER A 10 -19.86 78.99 -8.54
N THR A 11 -21.07 78.44 -8.72
CA THR A 11 -22.26 79.20 -9.10
C THR A 11 -22.63 80.22 -8.04
N ILE A 12 -22.35 81.51 -8.29
CA ILE A 12 -22.91 82.60 -7.49
C ILE A 12 -24.39 82.73 -7.85
N HIS A 13 -25.27 82.55 -6.86
CA HIS A 13 -26.67 82.92 -6.97
C HIS A 13 -27.13 83.77 -5.79
N VAL A 14 -27.77 84.88 -6.18
CA VAL A 14 -28.43 85.92 -5.39
C VAL A 14 -28.99 85.46 -4.04
N ARG A 15 -28.54 86.09 -2.94
CA ARG A 15 -29.18 85.98 -1.61
C ARG A 15 -29.82 87.31 -1.18
N LEU A 16 -30.86 87.70 -1.92
CA LEU A 16 -31.71 88.86 -1.59
C LEU A 16 -32.41 88.58 -0.25
N THR A 17 -31.95 89.25 0.83
CA THR A 17 -32.37 88.92 2.20
C THR A 17 -33.51 89.83 2.64
N ALA A 18 -34.75 89.35 2.54
CA ALA A 18 -35.93 90.09 2.98
C ALA A 18 -36.23 89.88 4.47
N LYS A 19 -36.14 90.95 5.28
CA LYS A 19 -36.75 91.07 6.61
C LYS A 19 -37.21 92.52 6.83
N GLY A 20 -38.36 92.72 7.48
CA GLY A 20 -39.05 94.02 7.58
C GLY A 20 -40.43 94.00 6.92
N LEU A 21 -41.30 93.06 7.30
CA LEU A 21 -42.41 93.31 8.24
C LEU A 21 -43.42 94.38 7.79
N LEU A 22 -44.54 93.91 7.24
CA LEU A 22 -45.77 94.67 7.02
C LEU A 22 -46.53 94.89 8.35
N ARG A 23 -47.08 96.09 8.55
CA ARG A 23 -48.22 96.51 9.42
C ARG A 23 -48.27 98.05 9.36
N ASN A 24 -49.38 98.76 9.19
CA ASN A 24 -50.75 98.39 8.82
C ASN A 24 -51.34 99.53 7.96
N LEU A 25 -52.27 99.22 7.06
CA LEU A 25 -53.24 100.17 6.54
C LEU A 25 -54.64 99.62 6.86
N HIS A 26 -55.50 100.46 7.42
CA HIS A 26 -56.93 100.19 7.56
C HIS A 26 -57.70 101.50 7.37
N PHE A 27 -58.91 101.39 6.82
CA PHE A 27 -59.67 102.51 6.30
C PHE A 27 -60.48 103.26 7.38
N LEU A 28 -61.02 104.41 6.96
CA LEU A 28 -61.86 105.30 7.75
C LEU A 28 -63.14 104.61 8.27
N GLN A 29 -63.53 104.94 9.51
CA GLN A 29 -64.94 104.95 9.91
C GLN A 29 -65.24 106.19 10.77
N VAL A 30 -66.42 106.77 10.59
CA VAL A 30 -66.89 108.00 11.23
C VAL A 30 -67.84 107.68 12.37
N GLU A 31 -67.69 108.35 13.51
CA GLU A 31 -68.70 108.41 14.59
C GLU A 31 -69.36 109.79 14.73
N LYS A 32 -70.53 109.82 15.38
CA LYS A 32 -71.42 110.99 15.43
C LYS A 32 -71.30 111.79 16.74
N GLY A 33 -70.79 113.01 16.61
CA GLY A 33 -71.61 114.21 16.87
C GLY A 33 -71.73 114.77 18.30
N ARG A 34 -71.90 116.10 18.36
CA ARG A 34 -72.69 116.78 19.39
C ARG A 34 -73.25 118.11 18.88
N GLN A 35 -74.36 118.56 19.46
CA GLN A 35 -75.07 119.79 19.09
C GLN A 35 -74.50 121.01 19.82
N LYS A 36 -74.79 122.24 19.30
CA LYS A 36 -75.50 123.29 20.06
C LYS A 36 -75.88 124.51 19.20
N ASN A 37 -76.97 125.17 19.59
CA ASN A 37 -77.38 126.52 19.13
C ASN A 37 -76.68 127.61 20.00
N ALA A 38 -76.86 128.94 19.86
CA ALA A 38 -77.90 129.72 19.20
C ALA A 38 -77.50 131.23 19.02
N ARG A 39 -78.35 132.00 18.30
CA ARG A 39 -78.56 133.48 18.41
C ARG A 39 -77.44 134.39 17.84
N SER A 40 -77.70 135.62 17.35
CA SER A 40 -78.96 136.37 17.12
C SER A 40 -78.77 137.66 16.28
N LEU A 41 -79.88 138.21 15.73
CA LEU A 41 -80.09 139.60 15.22
C LEU A 41 -79.40 139.96 13.88
N CYS A 42 -80.14 140.38 12.83
CA CYS A 42 -80.70 141.72 12.50
C CYS A 42 -79.67 142.65 11.84
N ILE A 43 -79.97 143.59 10.92
CA ILE A 43 -81.25 144.21 10.47
C ILE A 43 -81.47 143.92 8.95
N GLN A 44 -82.17 144.64 8.03
CA GLN A 44 -82.86 145.94 7.98
C GLN A 44 -84.09 145.89 7.04
N THR A 45 -84.99 146.88 7.09
CA THR A 45 -86.26 146.98 6.33
C THR A 45 -86.28 148.10 5.28
N GLN A 46 -87.13 147.98 4.25
CA GLN A 46 -87.93 149.09 3.70
C GLN A 46 -89.14 148.56 2.88
N THR A 47 -90.17 149.39 2.67
CA THR A 47 -91.55 148.93 2.38
C THR A 47 -92.40 149.89 1.56
N SER A 48 -93.31 149.34 0.73
CA SER A 48 -94.60 149.93 0.27
C SER A 48 -94.52 151.19 -0.64
N PRO A 49 -95.62 151.67 -1.28
CA PRO A 49 -97.04 151.24 -1.19
C PRO A 49 -97.81 151.00 -2.52
N ASP A 50 -99.03 150.45 -2.39
CA ASP A 50 -100.32 150.64 -3.13
C ASP A 50 -100.35 150.98 -4.65
N VAL A 51 -101.33 150.55 -5.46
CA VAL A 51 -102.80 150.78 -5.35
C VAL A 51 -103.63 149.64 -5.98
N LEU A 52 -104.95 149.66 -5.73
CA LEU A 52 -105.98 148.65 -6.00
C LEU A 52 -106.38 148.38 -7.48
N SER A 53 -106.90 147.15 -7.68
CA SER A 53 -108.18 146.80 -8.34
C SER A 53 -108.20 146.03 -9.68
N SER A 54 -109.09 145.03 -9.67
CA SER A 54 -109.84 144.36 -10.76
C SER A 54 -109.17 143.38 -11.75
N GLU A 55 -109.83 142.21 -11.83
CA GLU A 55 -109.99 141.30 -12.99
C GLU A 55 -108.88 140.28 -13.38
N LYS A 56 -109.34 139.20 -14.05
CA LYS A 56 -108.58 138.18 -14.82
C LYS A 56 -107.80 137.10 -14.05
N THR A 57 -108.54 136.31 -13.28
CA THR A 57 -108.14 135.02 -12.70
C THR A 57 -107.99 133.88 -13.73
N LEU A 58 -107.13 134.02 -14.76
CA LEU A 58 -106.93 132.94 -15.77
C LEU A 58 -105.46 132.59 -16.10
N GLU A 59 -104.52 133.53 -16.07
CA GLU A 59 -103.14 133.28 -16.53
C GLU A 59 -102.24 132.58 -15.49
N LEU A 60 -102.53 132.78 -14.20
CA LEU A 60 -101.79 132.21 -13.06
C LEU A 60 -101.72 130.66 -13.08
N ALA A 61 -102.71 129.99 -13.69
CA ALA A 61 -102.75 128.54 -13.83
C ALA A 61 -101.66 127.97 -14.75
N GLN A 62 -101.25 128.73 -15.78
CA GLN A 62 -100.27 128.26 -16.77
C GLN A 62 -98.83 128.34 -16.25
N PHE A 63 -98.49 129.39 -15.50
CA PHE A 63 -97.17 129.47 -14.85
C PHE A 63 -97.02 128.44 -13.72
N LYS A 64 -98.08 128.23 -12.91
CA LYS A 64 -98.08 127.22 -11.85
C LYS A 64 -97.76 125.82 -12.39
N THR A 65 -98.47 125.37 -13.41
CA THR A 65 -98.23 124.05 -14.04
C THR A 65 -96.85 123.94 -14.73
N LYS A 66 -96.22 125.05 -15.15
CA LYS A 66 -94.87 125.06 -15.69
C LYS A 66 -93.80 124.92 -14.59
N CYS A 67 -93.96 125.62 -13.46
CA CYS A 67 -93.11 125.46 -12.28
C CYS A 67 -93.27 124.08 -11.62
N GLU A 68 -94.49 123.53 -11.57
CA GLU A 68 -94.75 122.17 -11.07
C GLU A 68 -94.06 121.11 -11.95
N LYS A 69 -94.09 121.26 -13.28
CA LYS A 69 -93.33 120.38 -14.19
C LYS A 69 -91.82 120.50 -14.01
N GLN A 70 -91.25 121.70 -13.87
CA GLN A 70 -89.82 121.86 -13.60
C GLN A 70 -89.42 121.30 -12.22
N SER A 71 -90.23 121.55 -11.19
CA SER A 71 -90.02 120.96 -9.85
C SER A 71 -90.09 119.44 -9.88
N GLY A 72 -91.02 118.87 -10.66
CA GLY A 72 -91.12 117.43 -10.91
C GLY A 72 -89.86 116.86 -11.58
N CYS A 73 -89.37 117.50 -12.65
CA CYS A 73 -88.11 117.11 -13.30
C CYS A 73 -86.91 117.22 -12.34
N ILE A 74 -86.83 118.26 -11.51
CA ILE A 74 -85.75 118.42 -10.52
C ILE A 74 -85.85 117.34 -9.42
N LEU A 75 -87.06 116.96 -9.00
CA LEU A 75 -87.27 115.87 -8.04
C LEU A 75 -86.85 114.53 -8.65
N GLN A 76 -87.25 114.24 -9.89
CA GLN A 76 -86.83 113.05 -10.64
C GLN A 76 -85.31 113.00 -10.83
N LEU A 77 -84.67 114.13 -11.19
CA LEU A 77 -83.21 114.21 -11.32
C LEU A 77 -82.51 114.00 -9.97
N LYS A 78 -83.03 114.54 -8.86
CA LYS A 78 -82.50 114.24 -7.51
C LYS A 78 -82.66 112.78 -7.14
N GLN A 79 -83.80 112.16 -7.47
CA GLN A 79 -84.07 110.75 -7.19
C GLN A 79 -83.21 109.81 -8.05
N LEU A 80 -82.96 110.17 -9.31
CA LEU A 80 -81.99 109.51 -10.19
C LEU A 80 -80.56 109.67 -9.68
N LEU A 81 -80.19 110.86 -9.20
CA LEU A 81 -78.86 111.13 -8.64
C LEU A 81 -78.63 110.35 -7.33
N SER A 82 -79.61 110.29 -6.42
CA SER A 82 -79.50 109.50 -5.18
C SER A 82 -79.53 107.99 -5.47
N CYS A 83 -80.31 107.54 -6.44
CA CYS A 83 -80.29 106.16 -6.93
C CYS A 83 -78.94 105.80 -7.57
N GLY A 84 -78.34 106.75 -8.31
CA GLY A 84 -76.98 106.65 -8.84
C GLY A 84 -75.94 106.56 -7.72
N ASN A 85 -76.01 107.44 -6.71
CA ASN A 85 -75.08 107.45 -5.59
C ASN A 85 -75.15 106.15 -4.77
N ALA A 86 -76.35 105.66 -4.47
CA ALA A 86 -76.54 104.37 -3.80
C ALA A 86 -75.99 103.18 -4.63
N LYS A 87 -76.10 103.24 -5.97
CA LYS A 87 -75.47 102.25 -6.86
C LYS A 87 -73.94 102.37 -6.87
N PHE A 88 -73.38 103.58 -6.82
CA PHE A 88 -71.92 103.78 -6.69
C PHE A 88 -71.40 103.36 -5.31
N GLU A 89 -72.13 103.59 -4.23
CA GLU A 89 -71.81 103.11 -2.89
C GLU A 89 -71.82 101.58 -2.84
N ALA A 90 -72.86 100.93 -3.37
CA ALA A 90 -72.94 99.47 -3.48
C ALA A 90 -71.80 98.89 -4.35
N LEU A 91 -71.50 99.53 -5.50
CA LEU A 91 -70.36 99.19 -6.35
C LEU A 91 -69.04 99.35 -5.59
N THR A 92 -68.88 100.39 -4.77
CA THR A 92 -67.68 100.64 -3.97
C THR A 92 -67.50 99.57 -2.89
N VAL A 93 -68.58 99.14 -2.22
CA VAL A 93 -68.54 98.02 -1.26
C VAL A 93 -68.16 96.71 -1.96
N VAL A 94 -68.73 96.42 -3.13
CA VAL A 94 -68.37 95.22 -3.92
C VAL A 94 -66.91 95.28 -4.39
N ILE A 95 -66.43 96.43 -4.88
CA ILE A 95 -65.02 96.61 -5.27
C ILE A 95 -64.10 96.45 -4.06
N GLN A 96 -64.43 97.02 -2.90
CA GLN A 96 -63.63 96.88 -1.68
C GLN A 96 -63.58 95.44 -1.18
N HIS A 97 -64.71 94.72 -1.25
CA HIS A 97 -64.78 93.30 -0.91
C HIS A 97 -63.90 92.45 -1.84
N LEU A 98 -64.03 92.62 -3.17
CA LEU A 98 -63.22 91.93 -4.18
C LEU A 98 -61.72 92.27 -4.07
N LEU A 99 -61.38 93.49 -3.66
CA LEU A 99 -59.98 93.88 -3.40
C LEU A 99 -59.43 93.22 -2.13
N SER A 100 -60.23 93.12 -1.05
CA SER A 100 -59.84 92.41 0.18
C SER A 100 -59.69 90.91 -0.07
N GLU A 101 -60.65 90.26 -0.75
CA GLU A 101 -60.55 88.84 -1.15
C GLU A 101 -59.31 88.59 -2.02
N ARG A 102 -59.02 89.47 -2.98
CA ARG A 102 -57.81 89.40 -3.80
C ARG A 102 -56.54 89.56 -2.96
N GLU A 103 -56.53 90.42 -1.95
CA GLU A 103 -55.37 90.57 -1.06
C GLU A 103 -55.18 89.33 -0.18
N GLU A 104 -56.26 88.72 0.32
CA GLU A 104 -56.23 87.48 1.10
C GLU A 104 -55.80 86.28 0.28
N ALA A 105 -56.35 86.09 -0.93
CA ALA A 105 -55.89 85.07 -1.87
C ALA A 105 -54.41 85.27 -2.24
N LEU A 106 -53.93 86.52 -2.36
CA LEU A 106 -52.54 86.84 -2.63
C LEU A 106 -51.62 86.60 -1.40
N LYS A 107 -52.12 86.76 -0.17
CA LYS A 107 -51.44 86.34 1.06
C LYS A 107 -51.32 84.82 1.15
N GLN A 108 -52.42 84.10 0.89
CA GLN A 108 -52.45 82.63 0.85
C GLN A 108 -51.50 82.07 -0.22
N HIS A 109 -51.53 82.61 -1.44
CA HIS A 109 -50.61 82.23 -2.51
C HIS A 109 -49.14 82.49 -2.14
N LYS A 110 -48.83 83.58 -1.42
CA LYS A 110 -47.48 83.83 -0.91
C LYS A 110 -47.06 82.82 0.18
N ALA A 111 -47.96 82.45 1.09
CA ALA A 111 -47.71 81.43 2.11
C ALA A 111 -47.44 80.06 1.46
N LEU A 112 -48.35 79.59 0.61
CA LEU A 112 -48.22 78.32 -0.12
C LEU A 112 -46.96 78.29 -1.01
N SER A 113 -46.59 79.40 -1.64
CA SER A 113 -45.35 79.51 -2.42
C SER A 113 -44.10 79.37 -1.53
N GLN A 114 -44.11 79.97 -0.34
CA GLN A 114 -43.02 79.81 0.63
C GLN A 114 -42.96 78.39 1.21
N GLU A 115 -44.10 77.76 1.48
CA GLU A 115 -44.19 76.36 1.91
C GLU A 115 -43.65 75.41 0.83
N LEU A 116 -44.01 75.62 -0.45
CA LEU A 116 -43.44 74.87 -1.58
C LEU A 116 -41.92 75.06 -1.72
N VAL A 117 -41.38 76.24 -1.39
CA VAL A 117 -39.92 76.47 -1.34
C VAL A 117 -39.28 75.75 -0.15
N ASN A 118 -39.91 75.77 1.03
CA ASN A 118 -39.43 75.08 2.23
C ASN A 118 -39.40 73.56 2.00
N LEU A 119 -40.52 72.98 1.54
CA LEU A 119 -40.66 71.55 1.24
C LEU A 119 -39.68 71.08 0.15
N ARG A 120 -39.37 71.92 -0.85
CA ARG A 120 -38.31 71.63 -1.82
C ARG A 120 -36.92 71.63 -1.19
N GLY A 121 -36.64 72.55 -0.26
CA GLY A 121 -35.40 72.56 0.51
C GLY A 121 -35.26 71.32 1.40
N GLU A 122 -36.33 70.97 2.12
CA GLU A 122 -36.42 69.77 2.95
C GLU A 122 -36.21 68.50 2.12
N LEU A 123 -36.90 68.35 0.99
CA LEU A 123 -36.73 67.24 0.05
C LEU A 123 -35.28 67.11 -0.46
N VAL A 124 -34.62 68.22 -0.79
CA VAL A 124 -33.19 68.21 -1.17
C VAL A 124 -32.32 67.76 0.00
N THR A 125 -32.54 68.27 1.22
CA THR A 125 -31.77 67.83 2.39
C THR A 125 -31.97 66.34 2.66
N ALA A 126 -33.22 65.85 2.58
CA ALA A 126 -33.60 64.46 2.74
C ALA A 126 -32.92 63.56 1.70
N SER A 127 -32.91 63.95 0.41
CA SER A 127 -32.16 63.25 -0.65
C SER A 127 -30.69 63.13 -0.28
N THR A 128 -30.03 64.23 0.07
CA THR A 128 -28.60 64.19 0.43
C THR A 128 -28.29 63.39 1.70
N THR A 129 -29.26 63.22 2.61
CA THR A 129 -29.11 62.29 3.75
C THR A 129 -29.33 60.84 3.34
N CYS A 130 -30.30 60.54 2.49
CA CYS A 130 -30.51 59.19 1.95
C CYS A 130 -29.29 58.72 1.14
N GLU A 131 -28.74 59.57 0.27
CA GLU A 131 -27.52 59.28 -0.50
C GLU A 131 -26.29 59.01 0.38
N LYS A 132 -26.19 59.67 1.55
CA LYS A 132 -25.11 59.43 2.53
C LYS A 132 -25.32 58.12 3.27
N LEU A 133 -26.55 57.83 3.68
CA LEU A 133 -26.91 56.57 4.35
C LEU A 133 -26.76 55.37 3.40
N GLU A 134 -27.08 55.52 2.11
CA GLU A 134 -26.85 54.49 1.10
C GLU A 134 -25.35 54.24 0.86
N LYS A 135 -24.51 55.29 0.80
CA LYS A 135 -23.05 55.14 0.73
C LYS A 135 -22.51 54.41 1.96
N ALA A 136 -22.89 54.84 3.17
CA ALA A 136 -22.49 54.18 4.42
C ALA A 136 -22.99 52.71 4.51
N ARG A 137 -24.19 52.40 4.02
CA ARG A 137 -24.72 51.03 3.90
C ARG A 137 -23.83 50.19 2.99
N ASN A 138 -23.48 50.70 1.81
CA ASN A 138 -22.68 49.99 0.82
C ASN A 138 -21.23 49.81 1.31
N GLU A 139 -20.65 50.82 1.95
CA GLU A 139 -19.32 50.76 2.57
C GLU A 139 -19.28 49.71 3.70
N LEU A 140 -20.29 49.67 4.56
CA LEU A 140 -20.43 48.66 5.61
C LEU A 140 -20.65 47.25 5.04
N GLN A 141 -21.43 47.11 3.96
CA GLN A 141 -21.64 45.84 3.27
C GLN A 141 -20.32 45.31 2.67
N ILE A 142 -19.58 46.14 1.95
CA ILE A 142 -18.27 45.78 1.38
C ILE A 142 -17.28 45.39 2.49
N ALA A 143 -17.28 46.11 3.62
CA ALA A 143 -16.45 45.76 4.76
C ALA A 143 -16.84 44.38 5.36
N TYR A 144 -18.14 44.13 5.55
CA TYR A 144 -18.66 42.85 6.06
C TYR A 144 -18.35 41.68 5.13
N GLU A 145 -18.60 41.82 3.83
CA GLU A 145 -18.25 40.83 2.81
C GLU A 145 -16.74 40.55 2.81
N GLY A 146 -15.90 41.58 2.95
CA GLY A 146 -14.45 41.44 3.08
C GLY A 146 -14.01 40.73 4.37
N PHE A 147 -14.70 40.89 5.49
CA PHE A 147 -14.45 40.13 6.71
C PHE A 147 -14.85 38.65 6.55
N VAL A 148 -16.02 38.37 5.96
CA VAL A 148 -16.49 37.00 5.70
C VAL A 148 -15.53 36.27 4.75
N GLN A 149 -15.07 36.92 3.68
CA GLN A 149 -14.09 36.35 2.75
C GLN A 149 -12.77 36.00 3.45
N LYS A 150 -12.22 36.89 4.28
CA LYS A 150 -10.99 36.64 5.05
C LYS A 150 -11.15 35.50 6.05
N LEU A 151 -12.27 35.46 6.78
CA LEU A 151 -12.55 34.39 7.74
C LEU A 151 -12.67 33.02 7.03
N ASN A 152 -13.34 32.98 5.87
CA ASN A 152 -13.44 31.76 5.06
C ASN A 152 -12.09 31.32 4.49
N GLN A 153 -11.22 32.26 4.07
CA GLN A 153 -9.85 31.97 3.63
C GLN A 153 -8.99 31.42 4.78
N GLN A 154 -9.11 31.98 5.97
CA GLN A 154 -8.41 31.49 7.16
C GLN A 154 -8.88 30.06 7.51
N HIS A 155 -10.19 29.84 7.66
CA HIS A 155 -10.72 28.51 7.96
C HIS A 155 -10.31 27.46 6.91
N GLN A 156 -10.30 27.81 5.63
CA GLN A 156 -9.84 26.88 4.57
C GLN A 156 -8.35 26.56 4.70
N THR A 157 -7.53 27.53 5.12
CA THR A 157 -6.09 27.36 5.36
C THR A 157 -5.87 26.45 6.58
N ASP A 158 -6.52 26.77 7.71
CA ASP A 158 -6.45 26.01 8.96
C ASP A 158 -6.88 24.54 8.76
N LEU A 159 -7.94 24.30 7.97
CA LEU A 159 -8.38 22.96 7.58
C LEU A 159 -7.30 22.23 6.78
N THR A 160 -6.69 22.87 5.77
CA THR A 160 -5.64 22.22 4.97
C THR A 160 -4.36 21.97 5.77
N GLU A 161 -3.99 22.84 6.71
CA GLU A 161 -2.85 22.61 7.61
C GLU A 161 -3.13 21.43 8.54
N LEU A 162 -4.31 21.39 9.17
CA LEU A 162 -4.71 20.29 10.05
C LEU A 162 -4.79 18.96 9.31
N GLU A 163 -5.37 18.94 8.10
CA GLU A 163 -5.38 17.77 7.23
C GLU A 163 -3.98 17.28 6.88
N ASN A 164 -3.07 18.17 6.49
CA ASN A 164 -1.72 17.79 6.08
C ASN A 164 -0.90 17.28 7.26
N ARG A 165 -0.96 17.96 8.40
CA ARG A 165 -0.35 17.51 9.66
C ARG A 165 -0.88 16.14 10.13
N LEU A 166 -2.17 15.86 9.89
CA LEU A 166 -2.78 14.57 10.22
C LEU A 166 -2.33 13.46 9.25
N LYS A 167 -2.21 13.78 7.95
CA LYS A 167 -1.63 12.86 6.94
C LYS A 167 -0.17 12.55 7.25
N GLU A 168 0.65 13.56 7.52
CA GLU A 168 2.06 13.42 7.92
C GLU A 168 2.21 12.56 9.18
N PHE A 169 1.39 12.79 10.20
CA PHE A 169 1.40 11.98 11.43
C PHE A 169 1.12 10.50 11.14
N TYR A 170 0.01 10.18 10.46
CA TYR A 170 -0.34 8.78 10.18
C TYR A 170 0.63 8.10 9.21
N THR A 171 1.14 8.81 8.19
CA THR A 171 2.20 8.28 7.33
C THR A 171 3.46 7.96 8.13
N GLY A 172 3.90 8.85 9.02
CA GLY A 172 5.05 8.63 9.88
C GLY A 172 4.89 7.48 10.89
N GLU A 173 3.68 7.26 11.44
CA GLU A 173 3.41 6.08 12.29
C GLU A 173 3.38 4.78 11.47
N CYS A 174 2.83 4.79 10.25
CA CYS A 174 2.88 3.64 9.34
C CYS A 174 4.31 3.29 8.93
N GLU A 175 5.14 4.29 8.58
CA GLU A 175 6.55 4.10 8.25
C GLU A 175 7.35 3.54 9.43
N LYS A 176 7.13 4.03 10.66
CA LYS A 176 7.75 3.46 11.87
C LYS A 176 7.39 1.99 12.06
N LEU A 177 6.09 1.65 11.96
CA LEU A 177 5.63 0.27 12.14
C LEU A 177 6.16 -0.67 11.05
N GLN A 178 6.22 -0.18 9.80
CA GLN A 178 6.83 -0.91 8.68
C GLN A 178 8.34 -1.14 8.92
N ASN A 179 9.07 -0.13 9.38
CA ASN A 179 10.50 -0.25 9.67
C ASN A 179 10.77 -1.23 10.82
N ILE A 180 9.97 -1.21 11.89
CA ILE A 180 10.06 -2.19 13.00
C ILE A 180 9.86 -3.62 12.47
N TYR A 181 8.84 -3.85 11.64
CA TYR A 181 8.59 -5.16 11.04
C TYR A 181 9.73 -5.63 10.12
N ILE A 182 10.30 -4.73 9.32
CA ILE A 182 11.47 -5.02 8.48
C ILE A 182 12.68 -5.38 9.35
N GLU A 183 12.99 -4.59 10.38
CA GLU A 183 14.09 -4.88 11.29
C GLU A 183 13.92 -6.22 12.03
N GLU A 184 12.71 -6.58 12.46
CA GLU A 184 12.44 -7.87 13.10
C GLU A 184 12.63 -9.03 12.11
N ALA A 185 12.11 -8.91 10.89
CA ALA A 185 12.33 -9.90 9.83
C ALA A 185 13.82 -10.06 9.47
N GLU A 186 14.59 -8.96 9.44
CA GLU A 186 16.04 -9.01 9.23
C GLU A 186 16.79 -9.64 10.41
N LYS A 187 16.40 -9.35 11.66
CA LYS A 187 16.96 -9.99 12.87
C LYS A 187 16.74 -11.51 12.88
N TYR A 188 15.55 -11.98 12.48
CA TYR A 188 15.32 -13.43 12.35
C TYR A 188 16.09 -14.04 11.17
N LYS A 189 16.21 -13.33 10.05
CA LYS A 189 16.98 -13.77 8.89
C LYS A 189 18.48 -13.92 9.22
N THR A 190 19.09 -12.96 9.94
CA THR A 190 20.50 -13.06 10.32
C THR A 190 20.74 -14.16 11.36
N GLN A 191 19.85 -14.34 12.34
CA GLN A 191 19.93 -15.46 13.28
C GLN A 191 19.85 -16.82 12.59
N LEU A 192 18.94 -17.00 11.62
CA LEU A 192 18.83 -18.25 10.86
C LEU A 192 20.05 -18.50 9.97
N GLN A 193 20.61 -17.45 9.36
CA GLN A 193 21.85 -17.53 8.58
C GLN A 193 23.03 -17.93 9.48
N GLU A 194 23.19 -17.28 10.63
CA GLU A 194 24.25 -17.60 11.61
C GLU A 194 24.14 -19.03 12.14
N GLN A 195 22.93 -19.54 12.42
CA GLN A 195 22.73 -20.94 12.81
C GLN A 195 23.09 -21.91 11.69
N PHE A 196 22.75 -21.59 10.43
CA PHE A 196 23.12 -22.39 9.27
C PHE A 196 24.65 -22.42 9.05
N ASP A 197 25.30 -21.26 9.09
CA ASP A 197 26.74 -21.14 8.86
C ASP A 197 27.55 -21.83 9.98
N ASN A 198 27.10 -21.73 11.24
CA ASN A 198 27.69 -22.47 12.36
C ASN A 198 27.53 -23.99 12.21
N LEU A 199 26.35 -24.47 11.81
CA LEU A 199 26.10 -25.89 11.57
C LEU A 199 26.95 -26.43 10.40
N ASN A 200 27.07 -25.65 9.33
CA ASN A 200 27.87 -26.00 8.16
C ASN A 200 29.38 -26.00 8.47
N ALA A 201 29.87 -25.05 9.27
CA ALA A 201 31.26 -25.04 9.76
C ALA A 201 31.55 -26.24 10.67
N ALA A 202 30.63 -26.60 11.57
CA ALA A 202 30.74 -27.80 12.41
C ALA A 202 30.74 -29.10 11.59
N HIS A 203 29.89 -29.19 10.56
CA HIS A 203 29.86 -30.32 9.62
C HIS A 203 31.18 -30.49 8.89
N GLU A 204 31.70 -29.44 8.24
CA GLU A 204 32.97 -29.54 7.51
C GLU A 204 34.16 -29.82 8.44
N THR A 205 34.12 -29.33 9.69
CA THR A 205 35.13 -29.65 10.71
C THR A 205 35.11 -31.15 11.06
N SER A 206 33.93 -31.70 11.37
CA SER A 206 33.78 -33.14 11.71
C SER A 206 34.11 -34.05 10.52
N LYS A 207 33.75 -33.65 9.30
CA LYS A 207 34.12 -34.34 8.06
C LYS A 207 35.63 -34.38 7.87
N LEU A 208 36.34 -33.25 8.02
CA LEU A 208 37.79 -33.18 7.92
C LEU A 208 38.49 -34.02 9.02
N GLU A 209 37.94 -34.06 10.24
CA GLU A 209 38.42 -34.92 11.33
C GLU A 209 38.25 -36.42 10.99
N ILE A 210 37.10 -36.81 10.44
CA ILE A 210 36.86 -38.19 9.98
C ILE A 210 37.81 -38.57 8.85
N GLU A 211 37.94 -37.71 7.82
CA GLU A 211 38.86 -37.88 6.69
C GLU A 211 40.32 -38.02 7.16
N ALA A 212 40.77 -37.18 8.10
CA ALA A 212 42.09 -37.26 8.72
C ALA A 212 42.28 -38.58 9.49
N SER A 213 41.31 -38.99 10.32
CA SER A 213 41.38 -40.24 11.08
C SER A 213 41.42 -41.48 10.16
N HIS A 214 40.75 -41.42 9.00
CA HIS A 214 40.78 -42.48 8.00
C HIS A 214 42.12 -42.51 7.26
N SER A 215 42.69 -41.36 6.94
CA SER A 215 44.05 -41.25 6.39
C SER A 215 45.09 -41.86 7.33
N GLU A 216 45.04 -41.51 8.63
CA GLU A 216 45.93 -42.06 9.65
C GLU A 216 45.80 -43.59 9.79
N LYS A 217 44.57 -44.12 9.88
CA LYS A 217 44.31 -45.57 9.93
C LYS A 217 44.87 -46.29 8.70
N ILE A 218 44.72 -45.70 7.50
CA ILE A 218 45.28 -46.24 6.26
C ILE A 218 46.82 -46.21 6.27
N GLU A 219 47.43 -45.15 6.80
CA GLU A 219 48.89 -45.05 6.90
C GLU A 219 49.48 -46.04 7.92
N LEU A 220 48.82 -46.22 9.08
CA LEU A 220 49.19 -47.24 10.08
C LEU A 220 49.07 -48.66 9.52
N LEU A 221 47.99 -48.97 8.79
CA LEU A 221 47.83 -50.27 8.12
C LEU A 221 48.91 -50.51 7.07
N LYS A 222 49.23 -49.51 6.22
CA LYS A 222 50.33 -49.61 5.24
C LYS A 222 51.67 -49.91 5.93
N LYS A 223 52.02 -49.17 6.98
CA LYS A 223 53.24 -49.41 7.77
C LYS A 223 53.27 -50.83 8.35
N ALA A 224 52.16 -51.33 8.89
CA ALA A 224 52.07 -52.69 9.41
C ALA A 224 52.28 -53.76 8.33
N TYR A 225 51.64 -53.60 7.15
CA TYR A 225 51.85 -54.51 6.01
C TYR A 225 53.29 -54.45 5.48
N GLU A 226 53.88 -53.26 5.35
CA GLU A 226 55.28 -53.08 4.93
C GLU A 226 56.27 -53.72 5.91
N THR A 227 56.05 -53.56 7.23
CA THR A 227 56.84 -54.22 8.28
C THR A 227 56.72 -55.74 8.18
N SER A 228 55.50 -56.29 8.12
CA SER A 228 55.27 -57.74 8.01
C SER A 228 55.88 -58.32 6.73
N LEU A 229 55.76 -57.65 5.59
CA LEU A 229 56.41 -58.05 4.33
C LEU A 229 57.94 -58.00 4.42
N SER A 230 58.51 -57.07 5.18
CA SER A 230 59.96 -56.99 5.44
C SER A 230 60.43 -58.14 6.33
N GLU A 231 59.67 -58.46 7.39
CA GLU A 231 59.94 -59.57 8.30
C GLU A 231 59.85 -60.93 7.59
N ILE A 232 58.81 -61.16 6.79
CA ILE A 232 58.65 -62.39 5.99
C ILE A 232 59.81 -62.54 4.99
N LYS A 233 60.18 -61.48 4.27
CA LYS A 233 61.35 -61.50 3.35
C LYS A 233 62.65 -61.81 4.08
N LYS A 234 62.85 -61.22 5.27
CA LYS A 234 64.03 -61.47 6.10
C LYS A 234 64.06 -62.92 6.61
N SER A 235 62.90 -63.46 7.03
CA SER A 235 62.78 -64.85 7.46
C SER A 235 63.11 -65.81 6.31
N HIS A 236 62.51 -65.59 5.14
CA HIS A 236 62.78 -66.36 3.93
C HIS A 236 64.26 -66.32 3.53
N GLU A 237 64.93 -65.16 3.54
CA GLU A 237 66.35 -65.10 3.17
C GLU A 237 67.27 -65.78 4.20
N MET A 238 66.91 -65.76 5.49
CA MET A 238 67.61 -66.53 6.53
C MET A 238 67.40 -68.04 6.38
N GLU A 239 66.18 -68.48 6.10
CA GLU A 239 65.84 -69.89 5.86
C GLU A 239 66.51 -70.41 4.59
N LYS A 240 66.37 -69.70 3.47
CA LYS A 240 67.07 -69.97 2.21
C LYS A 240 68.56 -70.11 2.42
N LYS A 241 69.19 -69.18 3.14
CA LYS A 241 70.62 -69.27 3.43
C LYS A 241 70.94 -70.51 4.29
N SER A 242 70.15 -70.80 5.33
CA SER A 242 70.35 -72.00 6.15
C SER A 242 70.20 -73.30 5.35
N LEU A 243 69.37 -73.32 4.30
CA LEU A 243 69.25 -74.44 3.37
C LEU A 243 70.43 -74.50 2.39
N GLU A 244 70.92 -73.36 1.91
CA GLU A 244 72.15 -73.27 1.09
C GLU A 244 73.37 -73.76 1.88
N ASP A 245 73.53 -73.34 3.14
CA ASP A 245 74.60 -73.77 4.05
C ASP A 245 74.51 -75.29 4.33
N VAL A 246 73.32 -75.84 4.63
CA VAL A 246 73.12 -77.30 4.84
C VAL A 246 73.33 -78.10 3.55
N LEU A 247 72.94 -77.60 2.38
CA LEU A 247 73.22 -78.25 1.10
C LEU A 247 74.73 -78.29 0.83
N TYR A 248 75.48 -77.24 1.18
CA TYR A 248 76.93 -77.21 1.07
C TYR A 248 77.60 -78.23 2.01
N GLU A 249 77.20 -78.30 3.28
CA GLU A 249 77.69 -79.34 4.22
C GLU A 249 77.41 -80.77 3.71
N LYS A 250 76.24 -80.99 3.10
CA LYS A 250 75.91 -82.30 2.51
C LYS A 250 76.68 -82.58 1.23
N GLN A 251 76.95 -81.57 0.40
CA GLN A 251 77.83 -81.74 -0.75
C GLN A 251 79.25 -82.11 -0.30
N GLU A 252 79.86 -81.36 0.62
CA GLU A 252 81.21 -81.65 1.13
C GLU A 252 81.28 -83.06 1.77
N SER A 253 80.26 -83.44 2.55
CA SER A 253 80.18 -84.78 3.13
C SER A 253 80.00 -85.89 2.10
N LEU A 254 79.37 -85.64 0.95
CA LEU A 254 79.22 -86.62 -0.14
C LEU A 254 80.46 -86.67 -1.03
N GLU A 255 81.06 -85.52 -1.32
CA GLU A 255 82.29 -85.41 -2.12
C GLU A 255 83.46 -86.06 -1.39
N LYS A 256 83.54 -85.90 -0.05
CA LYS A 256 84.44 -86.69 0.79
C LYS A 256 84.14 -88.20 0.74
N GLN A 257 82.88 -88.63 0.84
CA GLN A 257 82.55 -90.06 0.72
C GLN A 257 82.91 -90.61 -0.66
N ILE A 258 82.78 -89.82 -1.72
CA ILE A 258 83.20 -90.18 -3.08
C ILE A 258 84.72 -90.35 -3.14
N ASP A 259 85.52 -89.43 -2.57
CA ASP A 259 86.98 -89.58 -2.54
C ASP A 259 87.45 -90.72 -1.61
N ASP A 260 86.84 -90.91 -0.43
CA ASP A 260 87.10 -92.07 0.44
C ASP A 260 86.83 -93.38 -0.33
N LEU A 261 85.64 -93.53 -0.93
CA LEU A 261 85.27 -94.70 -1.75
C LEU A 261 86.14 -94.86 -3.00
N LYS A 262 86.63 -93.77 -3.59
CA LYS A 262 87.50 -93.78 -4.77
C LYS A 262 88.91 -94.25 -4.42
N THR A 263 89.47 -93.84 -3.27
CA THR A 263 90.73 -94.41 -2.77
C THR A 263 90.59 -95.88 -2.39
N GLU A 264 89.44 -96.31 -1.84
CA GLU A 264 89.15 -97.73 -1.65
C GLU A 264 89.02 -98.47 -2.99
N ASN A 265 88.33 -97.90 -3.98
CA ASN A 265 88.15 -98.48 -5.32
C ASN A 265 89.50 -98.59 -6.05
N ASP A 266 90.37 -97.58 -5.98
CA ASP A 266 91.73 -97.64 -6.51
C ASP A 266 92.58 -98.71 -5.79
N ALA A 267 92.49 -98.80 -4.46
CA ALA A 267 93.18 -99.85 -3.70
C ALA A 267 92.62 -101.27 -3.98
N LEU A 268 91.32 -101.39 -4.24
CA LEU A 268 90.67 -102.62 -4.70
C LEU A 268 91.01 -102.93 -6.17
N ASN A 269 91.19 -101.93 -7.03
CA ASN A 269 91.62 -102.10 -8.41
C ASN A 269 93.09 -102.49 -8.51
N GLU A 270 94.00 -101.97 -7.66
CA GLU A 270 95.38 -102.47 -7.63
C GLU A 270 95.46 -103.89 -7.04
N LYS A 271 94.62 -104.21 -6.03
CA LYS A 271 94.45 -105.60 -5.59
C LYS A 271 93.89 -106.49 -6.71
N LEU A 272 92.86 -106.03 -7.43
CA LEU A 272 92.21 -106.74 -8.53
C LEU A 272 93.19 -106.93 -9.67
N LYS A 273 93.89 -105.90 -10.16
CA LYS A 273 94.99 -106.01 -11.13
C LYS A 273 96.07 -106.98 -10.67
N SER A 274 96.42 -107.01 -9.37
CA SER A 274 97.36 -108.03 -8.86
C SER A 274 96.77 -109.45 -8.95
N GLU A 275 95.49 -109.62 -8.64
CA GLU A 275 94.78 -110.89 -8.70
C GLU A 275 94.41 -111.29 -10.14
N GLU A 276 94.31 -110.33 -11.06
CA GLU A 276 94.20 -110.49 -12.50
C GLU A 276 95.56 -110.78 -13.12
N GLN A 277 96.68 -110.27 -12.59
CA GLN A 277 98.01 -110.81 -12.91
C GLN A 277 98.10 -112.30 -12.49
N LYS A 278 97.42 -112.69 -11.39
CA LYS A 278 97.28 -114.07 -10.89
C LYS A 278 96.13 -114.89 -11.55
N ARG A 279 95.22 -114.25 -12.30
CA ARG A 279 94.09 -114.87 -13.01
C ARG A 279 94.27 -114.90 -14.52
N VAL A 280 94.88 -113.92 -15.17
CA VAL A 280 95.41 -114.06 -16.55
C VAL A 280 96.44 -115.20 -16.64
N SER A 281 97.06 -115.57 -15.50
CA SER A 281 97.89 -116.78 -15.34
C SER A 281 97.14 -118.04 -14.85
N ARG A 282 95.80 -118.00 -14.71
CA ARG A 282 94.93 -119.10 -14.21
C ARG A 282 93.59 -119.27 -14.99
N GLU A 283 93.27 -118.35 -15.89
CA GLU A 283 91.94 -118.12 -16.49
C GLU A 283 92.06 -117.95 -18.02
N LYS A 284 93.02 -118.68 -18.61
CA LYS A 284 92.92 -119.14 -20.02
C LYS A 284 91.91 -120.30 -20.09
N ALA A 285 90.67 -120.04 -19.69
CA ALA A 285 89.61 -121.05 -19.61
C ALA A 285 88.21 -120.45 -19.82
N ASP A 286 87.79 -120.46 -21.09
CA ASP A 286 86.40 -120.49 -21.56
C ASP A 286 85.47 -119.29 -21.26
N SER A 287 84.22 -119.41 -21.73
CA SER A 287 83.51 -118.29 -22.35
C SER A 287 81.98 -118.28 -22.16
N LYS A 288 81.38 -117.17 -22.58
CA LYS A 288 80.00 -116.72 -22.35
C LYS A 288 78.91 -117.81 -22.47
N SER A 289 78.03 -117.86 -21.47
CA SER A 289 76.78 -118.64 -21.48
C SER A 289 75.68 -117.96 -22.32
N PRO A 290 74.82 -118.71 -23.03
CA PRO A 290 73.70 -118.16 -23.82
C PRO A 290 72.57 -117.50 -23.01
N GLN A 291 72.62 -117.56 -21.67
CA GLN A 291 71.56 -117.03 -20.79
C GLN A 291 71.35 -115.50 -20.90
N ILE A 292 72.32 -114.75 -21.44
CA ILE A 292 72.23 -113.30 -21.66
C ILE A 292 71.12 -112.95 -22.67
N MET A 293 71.01 -113.69 -23.78
CA MET A 293 70.02 -113.39 -24.84
C MET A 293 68.57 -113.51 -24.38
N TYR A 294 68.27 -114.38 -23.41
CA TYR A 294 66.91 -114.54 -22.90
C TYR A 294 66.50 -113.31 -22.07
N LEU A 295 67.42 -112.79 -21.26
CA LEU A 295 67.22 -111.58 -20.45
C LEU A 295 67.11 -110.32 -21.33
N GLU A 296 67.84 -110.27 -22.45
CA GLU A 296 67.68 -109.22 -23.48
C GLU A 296 66.27 -109.26 -24.11
N GLN A 297 65.73 -110.45 -24.38
CA GLN A 297 64.39 -110.62 -24.94
C GLN A 297 63.27 -110.29 -23.93
N GLU A 298 63.44 -110.62 -22.65
CA GLU A 298 62.52 -110.20 -21.58
C GLU A 298 62.52 -108.68 -21.39
N LEU A 299 63.70 -108.03 -21.44
CA LEU A 299 63.82 -106.57 -21.40
C LEU A 299 63.08 -105.89 -22.56
N GLU A 300 63.21 -106.41 -23.79
CA GLU A 300 62.53 -105.82 -24.95
C GLU A 300 60.99 -105.96 -24.86
N SER A 301 60.51 -107.09 -24.32
CA SER A 301 59.09 -107.29 -24.02
C SER A 301 58.57 -106.30 -22.97
N LEU A 302 59.35 -106.06 -21.91
CA LEU A 302 58.99 -105.10 -20.86
C LEU A 302 58.99 -103.65 -21.35
N LYS A 303 59.92 -103.26 -22.26
CA LYS A 303 59.89 -101.95 -22.93
C LYS A 303 58.59 -101.72 -23.70
N ALA A 304 58.16 -102.68 -24.50
CA ALA A 304 56.92 -102.55 -25.29
C ALA A 304 55.68 -102.39 -24.38
N VAL A 305 55.63 -103.10 -23.25
CA VAL A 305 54.56 -102.93 -22.24
C VAL A 305 54.62 -101.54 -21.59
N LEU A 306 55.82 -101.02 -21.29
CA LEU A 306 56.02 -99.65 -20.79
C LEU A 306 55.57 -98.60 -21.80
N GLU A 307 55.92 -98.74 -23.07
CA GLU A 307 55.56 -97.82 -24.15
C GLU A 307 54.03 -97.74 -24.32
N ILE A 308 53.35 -98.89 -24.36
CA ILE A 308 51.88 -98.99 -24.39
C ILE A 308 51.24 -98.33 -23.14
N LYS A 309 51.86 -98.45 -21.97
CA LYS A 309 51.39 -97.79 -20.74
C LYS A 309 51.59 -96.28 -20.80
N ASN A 310 52.69 -95.81 -21.36
CA ASN A 310 53.05 -94.40 -21.44
C ASN A 310 52.19 -93.65 -22.48
N GLU A 311 51.95 -94.26 -23.64
CA GLU A 311 50.99 -93.75 -24.63
C GLU A 311 49.56 -93.67 -24.04
N LYS A 312 49.15 -94.68 -23.25
CA LYS A 312 47.85 -94.64 -22.56
C LYS A 312 47.79 -93.53 -21.50
N LEU A 313 48.89 -93.25 -20.78
CA LEU A 313 48.99 -92.12 -19.85
C LEU A 313 48.79 -90.79 -20.60
N HIS A 314 49.53 -90.59 -21.69
CA HIS A 314 49.43 -89.37 -22.51
C HIS A 314 48.01 -89.14 -23.08
N GLN A 315 47.32 -90.21 -23.48
CA GLN A 315 45.91 -90.16 -23.89
C GLN A 315 44.93 -89.87 -22.74
N GLN A 316 45.33 -90.04 -21.47
CA GLN A 316 44.57 -89.61 -20.30
C GLN A 316 44.88 -88.13 -19.98
N ASP A 317 46.13 -87.70 -20.06
CA ASP A 317 46.54 -86.29 -19.87
C ASP A 317 45.86 -85.36 -20.88
N ILE A 318 45.80 -85.76 -22.16
CA ILE A 318 45.07 -85.03 -23.22
C ILE A 318 43.55 -84.94 -22.93
N LYS A 319 42.99 -85.86 -22.13
CA LYS A 319 41.57 -85.81 -21.71
C LYS A 319 41.39 -84.95 -20.46
N LEU A 320 42.30 -85.01 -19.49
CA LEU A 320 42.34 -84.09 -18.34
C LEU A 320 42.43 -82.64 -18.80
N MET A 321 43.39 -82.30 -19.66
CA MET A 321 43.56 -80.95 -20.22
C MET A 321 42.34 -80.44 -21.01
N LYS A 322 41.47 -81.34 -21.49
CA LYS A 322 40.19 -80.98 -22.13
C LYS A 322 39.06 -80.80 -21.11
N MET A 323 39.07 -81.54 -20.00
CA MET A 323 38.14 -81.35 -18.89
C MET A 323 38.44 -80.07 -18.11
N GLU A 324 39.71 -79.79 -17.80
CA GLU A 324 40.16 -78.54 -17.15
C GLU A 324 39.65 -77.31 -17.92
N LYS A 325 39.90 -77.27 -19.24
CA LYS A 325 39.39 -76.19 -20.11
C LYS A 325 37.86 -76.08 -20.12
N LEU A 326 37.12 -77.16 -19.89
CA LEU A 326 35.66 -77.11 -19.75
C LEU A 326 35.23 -76.58 -18.37
N VAL A 327 35.98 -76.87 -17.30
CA VAL A 327 35.78 -76.30 -15.96
C VAL A 327 36.07 -74.80 -15.94
N ASP A 328 37.15 -74.34 -16.58
CA ASP A 328 37.49 -72.92 -16.72
C ASP A 328 36.35 -72.15 -17.42
N ASN A 329 35.90 -72.66 -18.57
CA ASN A 329 34.80 -72.07 -19.34
C ASN A 329 33.48 -72.10 -18.56
N ASN A 330 33.19 -73.17 -17.82
CA ASN A 330 32.01 -73.24 -16.97
C ASN A 330 32.04 -72.18 -15.86
N THR A 331 33.20 -72.02 -15.19
CA THR A 331 33.43 -71.03 -14.13
C THR A 331 33.23 -69.60 -14.65
N ALA A 332 33.82 -69.27 -15.81
CA ALA A 332 33.66 -67.98 -16.46
C ALA A 332 32.20 -67.67 -16.86
N LEU A 333 31.42 -68.69 -17.25
CA LEU A 333 29.99 -68.56 -17.53
C LEU A 333 29.17 -68.37 -16.25
N VAL A 334 29.47 -69.11 -15.18
CA VAL A 334 28.84 -68.96 -13.86
C VAL A 334 29.05 -67.55 -13.30
N ASP A 335 30.26 -67.00 -13.39
CA ASP A 335 30.53 -65.64 -12.92
C ASP A 335 29.89 -64.56 -13.80
N LYS A 336 29.70 -64.83 -15.10
CA LYS A 336 28.90 -63.95 -15.96
C LYS A 336 27.41 -63.99 -15.59
N LEU A 337 26.89 -65.15 -15.23
CA LEU A 337 25.51 -65.32 -14.74
C LEU A 337 25.30 -64.58 -13.41
N LYS A 338 26.23 -64.70 -12.45
CA LYS A 338 26.19 -63.93 -11.18
C LYS A 338 26.10 -62.42 -11.42
N ARG A 339 26.91 -61.87 -12.33
CA ARG A 339 26.87 -60.43 -12.68
C ARG A 339 25.52 -60.02 -13.26
N PHE A 340 24.99 -60.77 -14.23
CA PHE A 340 23.66 -60.48 -14.78
C PHE A 340 22.53 -60.62 -13.75
N GLN A 341 22.65 -61.50 -12.76
CA GLN A 341 21.70 -61.59 -11.65
C GLN A 341 21.78 -60.34 -10.76
N GLN A 342 22.98 -59.90 -10.39
CA GLN A 342 23.20 -58.67 -9.60
C GLN A 342 22.65 -57.42 -10.31
N GLU A 343 22.90 -57.29 -11.62
CA GLU A 343 22.34 -56.22 -12.47
C GLU A 343 20.80 -56.25 -12.49
N ASN A 344 20.18 -57.44 -12.51
CA ASN A 344 18.72 -57.60 -12.49
C ASN A 344 18.13 -57.18 -11.13
N GLU A 345 18.78 -57.57 -10.04
CA GLU A 345 18.39 -57.20 -8.67
C GLU A 345 18.52 -55.68 -8.45
N GLU A 346 19.56 -55.04 -8.98
CA GLU A 346 19.72 -53.57 -8.93
C GLU A 346 18.64 -52.83 -9.74
N LEU A 347 18.35 -53.30 -10.97
CA LEU A 347 17.29 -52.76 -11.80
C LEU A 347 15.91 -52.90 -11.14
N LYS A 348 15.66 -54.02 -10.46
CA LYS A 348 14.42 -54.25 -9.70
C LYS A 348 14.31 -53.28 -8.51
N ALA A 349 15.36 -53.13 -7.70
CA ALA A 349 15.38 -52.16 -6.60
C ALA A 349 15.19 -50.71 -7.09
N ARG A 350 15.75 -50.37 -8.26
CA ARG A 350 15.56 -49.07 -8.91
C ARG A 350 14.10 -48.86 -9.35
N MET A 351 13.47 -49.90 -9.92
CA MET A 351 12.05 -49.89 -10.28
C MET A 351 11.14 -49.76 -9.04
N ASP A 352 11.43 -50.47 -7.96
CA ASP A 352 10.69 -50.37 -6.70
C ASP A 352 10.79 -48.96 -6.09
N LYS A 353 11.97 -48.32 -6.14
CA LYS A 353 12.15 -46.91 -5.75
C LYS A 353 11.32 -45.95 -6.61
N HIS A 354 11.29 -46.14 -7.93
CA HIS A 354 10.41 -45.34 -8.81
C HIS A 354 8.93 -45.56 -8.49
N MET A 355 8.49 -46.79 -8.25
CA MET A 355 7.10 -47.07 -7.85
C MET A 355 6.75 -46.47 -6.49
N ALA A 356 7.68 -46.39 -5.53
CA ALA A 356 7.46 -45.69 -4.26
C ALA A 356 7.23 -44.19 -4.47
N ILE A 357 8.09 -43.53 -5.27
CA ILE A 357 7.96 -42.10 -5.60
C ILE A 357 6.64 -41.82 -6.34
N SER A 358 6.26 -42.64 -7.31
CA SER A 358 4.98 -42.47 -8.03
C SER A 358 3.76 -42.63 -7.12
N ARG A 359 3.81 -43.51 -6.10
CA ARG A 359 2.75 -43.62 -5.09
C ARG A 359 2.72 -42.39 -4.18
N GLN A 360 3.88 -41.91 -3.73
CA GLN A 360 4.00 -40.70 -2.91
C GLN A 360 3.40 -39.48 -3.62
N LEU A 361 3.81 -39.21 -4.86
CA LEU A 361 3.27 -38.11 -5.68
C LEU A 361 1.75 -38.23 -5.87
N SER A 362 1.23 -39.44 -6.07
CA SER A 362 -0.22 -39.68 -6.16
C SER A 362 -0.95 -39.39 -4.83
N THR A 363 -0.36 -39.71 -3.68
CA THR A 363 -0.94 -39.34 -2.37
C THR A 363 -0.85 -37.85 -2.08
N GLU A 364 0.25 -37.19 -2.44
CA GLU A 364 0.42 -35.73 -2.30
C GLU A 364 -0.60 -34.98 -3.18
N GLN A 365 -0.78 -35.41 -4.43
CA GLN A 365 -1.81 -34.86 -5.33
C GLN A 365 -3.23 -35.03 -4.76
N ALA A 366 -3.54 -36.17 -4.16
CA ALA A 366 -4.84 -36.41 -3.53
C ALA A 366 -5.07 -35.50 -2.31
N VAL A 367 -4.06 -35.32 -1.46
CA VAL A 367 -4.13 -34.43 -0.27
C VAL A 367 -4.26 -32.97 -0.69
N LEU A 368 -3.51 -32.52 -1.71
CA LEU A 368 -3.63 -31.16 -2.25
C LEU A 368 -5.02 -30.90 -2.84
N GLN A 369 -5.58 -31.86 -3.58
CA GLN A 369 -6.95 -31.77 -4.10
C GLN A 369 -8.00 -31.69 -2.97
N GLU A 370 -7.85 -32.50 -1.91
CA GLU A 370 -8.75 -32.46 -0.75
C GLU A 370 -8.62 -31.13 0.02
N SER A 371 -7.41 -30.58 0.12
CA SER A 371 -7.14 -29.27 0.74
C SER A 371 -7.78 -28.12 -0.06
N LEU A 372 -7.59 -28.11 -1.39
CA LEU A 372 -8.23 -27.14 -2.29
C LEU A 372 -9.77 -27.19 -2.20
N GLU A 373 -10.34 -28.39 -2.08
CA GLU A 373 -11.77 -28.54 -1.83
C GLU A 373 -12.21 -28.01 -0.47
N LYS A 374 -11.45 -28.27 0.60
CA LYS A 374 -11.72 -27.74 1.95
C LYS A 374 -11.67 -26.21 1.95
N GLU A 375 -10.65 -25.63 1.33
CA GLU A 375 -10.50 -24.18 1.18
C GLU A 375 -11.62 -23.57 0.34
N SER A 376 -12.00 -24.19 -0.80
CA SER A 376 -13.17 -23.77 -1.59
C SER A 376 -14.47 -23.80 -0.78
N LYS A 377 -14.65 -24.79 0.10
CA LYS A 377 -15.81 -24.91 1.02
C LYS A 377 -15.75 -23.91 2.19
N VAL A 378 -14.57 -23.41 2.57
CA VAL A 378 -14.40 -22.28 3.51
C VAL A 378 -14.72 -20.96 2.81
N ASN A 379 -14.07 -20.70 1.68
CA ASN A 379 -14.21 -19.48 0.89
C ASN A 379 -15.68 -19.22 0.48
N LYS A 380 -16.40 -20.24 0.01
CA LYS A 380 -17.85 -20.13 -0.28
C LYS A 380 -18.69 -19.70 0.93
N ARG A 381 -18.38 -20.20 2.14
CA ARG A 381 -19.08 -19.79 3.36
C ARG A 381 -18.76 -18.34 3.72
N LEU A 382 -17.49 -17.95 3.63
CA LEU A 382 -17.06 -16.57 3.88
C LEU A 382 -17.63 -15.58 2.83
N SER A 383 -17.81 -15.99 1.57
CA SER A 383 -18.51 -15.18 0.55
C SER A 383 -19.97 -14.95 0.93
N MET A 384 -20.69 -16.00 1.33
CA MET A 384 -22.08 -15.89 1.78
C MET A 384 -22.21 -15.04 3.05
N GLU A 385 -21.31 -15.20 4.01
CA GLU A 385 -21.26 -14.39 5.24
C GLU A 385 -20.95 -12.91 4.95
N ASN A 386 -20.02 -12.64 4.02
CA ASN A 386 -19.70 -11.28 3.56
C ASN A 386 -20.88 -10.65 2.79
N GLU A 387 -21.55 -11.41 1.92
CA GLU A 387 -22.81 -10.98 1.27
C GLU A 387 -23.91 -10.67 2.29
N GLU A 388 -24.07 -11.49 3.34
CA GLU A 388 -25.03 -11.25 4.43
C GLU A 388 -24.66 -9.99 5.25
N LEU A 389 -23.38 -9.77 5.53
CA LEU A 389 -22.87 -8.59 6.24
C LEU A 389 -23.01 -7.31 5.41
N LEU A 390 -22.71 -7.36 4.11
CA LEU A 390 -22.95 -6.27 3.16
C LEU A 390 -24.43 -5.96 3.02
N TRP A 391 -25.29 -6.98 3.01
CA TRP A 391 -26.75 -6.81 2.98
C TRP A 391 -27.25 -6.14 4.27
N LYS A 392 -26.77 -6.56 5.45
CA LYS A 392 -27.08 -5.91 6.75
C LYS A 392 -26.59 -4.46 6.81
N LEU A 393 -25.42 -4.17 6.25
CA LEU A 393 -24.86 -2.82 6.19
C LEU A 393 -25.69 -1.90 5.26
N HIS A 394 -26.11 -2.42 4.10
CA HIS A 394 -26.84 -1.65 3.10
C HIS A 394 -28.32 -1.42 3.49
N ASN A 395 -28.95 -2.41 4.12
CA ASN A 395 -30.33 -2.33 4.63
C ASN A 395 -30.35 -1.92 6.12
N GLY A 396 -29.47 -0.99 6.50
CA GLY A 396 -29.08 -0.72 7.88
C GLY A 396 -30.23 -0.45 8.85
N ASP A 397 -30.24 -1.20 9.96
CA ASP A 397 -31.20 -1.03 11.05
C ASP A 397 -30.96 0.30 11.79
N LEU A 398 -31.84 1.28 11.55
CA LEU A 398 -31.83 2.57 12.24
C LEU A 398 -32.45 2.51 13.65
N CYS A 399 -32.85 1.34 14.14
CA CYS A 399 -33.33 1.15 15.50
C CYS A 399 -32.16 0.86 16.46
N SER A 400 -31.73 1.89 17.20
CA SER A 400 -30.87 1.71 18.38
C SER A 400 -31.70 1.65 19.68
N PRO A 401 -31.83 0.49 20.34
CA PRO A 401 -32.14 0.45 21.77
C PRO A 401 -30.86 0.53 22.60
N LYS A 402 -30.69 1.62 23.35
CA LYS A 402 -29.75 1.63 24.49
C LYS A 402 -30.20 0.61 25.54
N ARG A 403 -29.52 -0.54 25.65
CA ARG A 403 -29.21 -1.21 26.93
C ARG A 403 -28.35 -2.48 26.78
N SER A 404 -27.19 -2.47 27.44
CA SER A 404 -26.69 -3.66 28.16
C SER A 404 -27.66 -3.96 29.32
N PRO A 405 -27.77 -5.21 29.84
CA PRO A 405 -26.64 -5.81 30.57
C PRO A 405 -26.52 -7.35 30.50
N THR A 406 -25.46 -7.85 31.15
CA THR A 406 -25.34 -9.19 31.75
C THR A 406 -25.16 -10.41 30.83
N SER A 407 -23.98 -11.03 30.92
CA SER A 407 -23.66 -12.36 30.38
C SER A 407 -24.41 -13.49 31.12
N PRO A 408 -24.44 -14.70 30.52
CA PRO A 408 -23.72 -15.79 31.19
C PRO A 408 -22.66 -16.43 30.28
N ALA A 409 -21.58 -16.93 30.88
CA ALA A 409 -20.62 -17.78 30.18
C ALA A 409 -21.20 -19.21 30.01
N ILE A 410 -21.03 -19.80 28.82
CA ILE A 410 -21.31 -21.22 28.57
C ILE A 410 -19.98 -21.94 28.33
N PRO A 411 -19.43 -22.67 29.31
CA PRO A 411 -18.22 -23.45 29.11
C PRO A 411 -18.55 -24.77 28.41
N PHE A 412 -18.37 -24.82 27.09
CA PHE A 412 -18.47 -26.08 26.34
C PHE A 412 -17.27 -27.00 26.67
N GLN A 413 -17.50 -27.98 27.54
CA GLN A 413 -16.59 -29.10 27.77
C GLN A 413 -16.78 -30.18 26.70
N SER A 414 -15.74 -31.00 26.53
CA SER A 414 -15.58 -32.11 25.55
C SER A 414 -14.98 -31.68 24.21
N ARG A 415 -14.06 -32.44 23.60
CA ARG A 415 -13.65 -33.84 23.89
C ARG A 415 -12.12 -33.96 23.92
N GLY A 416 -11.60 -34.98 24.62
CA GLY A 416 -10.17 -35.11 24.89
C GLY A 416 -9.30 -35.42 23.66
N THR A 417 -8.01 -35.14 23.80
CA THR A 417 -6.94 -35.75 23.00
C THR A 417 -6.98 -37.29 23.14
N PRO A 418 -6.43 -38.02 22.16
CA PRO A 418 -5.12 -38.60 22.40
C PRO A 418 -4.01 -37.91 21.61
N ALA A 419 -2.84 -37.75 22.23
CA ALA A 419 -1.61 -37.51 21.50
C ALA A 419 -1.04 -38.84 20.98
N PRO A 420 -0.41 -38.88 19.79
CA PRO A 420 0.47 -39.99 19.42
C PRO A 420 1.78 -39.87 20.22
N SER A 421 1.85 -40.56 21.37
CA SER A 421 3.13 -40.79 22.06
C SER A 421 3.98 -41.81 21.28
N PRO A 422 5.32 -41.77 21.39
CA PRO A 422 6.22 -42.39 20.43
C PRO A 422 6.34 -43.92 20.57
N ALA A 423 6.69 -44.55 19.45
CA ALA A 423 7.05 -45.96 19.33
C ALA A 423 8.20 -46.10 18.30
N PRO A 424 8.99 -47.17 18.32
CA PRO A 424 10.08 -47.28 19.29
C PRO A 424 11.45 -47.44 18.62
N ALA A 425 12.53 -47.26 19.39
CA ALA A 425 13.87 -47.63 18.95
C ALA A 425 14.02 -49.17 19.02
N SER A 426 14.35 -49.81 17.89
CA SER A 426 14.67 -51.25 17.83
C SER A 426 15.63 -51.58 16.69
N HIS A 427 16.93 -51.42 16.95
CA HIS A 427 17.90 -52.49 16.61
C HIS A 427 17.65 -53.66 17.58
N PRO A 428 17.83 -54.93 17.19
CA PRO A 428 19.08 -55.51 16.65
C PRO A 428 18.85 -56.18 15.25
N ASP A 429 19.74 -56.95 14.62
CA ASP A 429 20.91 -57.74 15.04
C ASP A 429 22.12 -57.64 14.10
N ASP A 430 23.31 -57.83 14.67
CA ASP A 430 24.54 -58.21 13.95
C ASP A 430 24.61 -59.75 13.76
N PRO A 431 25.13 -60.27 12.64
CA PRO A 431 25.56 -61.67 12.56
C PRO A 431 26.85 -61.89 13.37
N PRO A 432 27.03 -63.07 14.00
CA PRO A 432 28.09 -63.29 14.98
C PRO A 432 29.48 -63.38 14.36
N GLY A 433 30.49 -62.85 15.07
CA GLY A 433 31.89 -63.02 14.71
C GLY A 433 32.38 -64.46 14.95
N SER A 434 32.89 -65.10 13.90
CA SER A 434 33.56 -66.39 13.99
C SER A 434 34.98 -66.25 14.56
N ARG A 435 35.21 -66.86 15.72
CA ARG A 435 36.54 -67.22 16.23
C ARG A 435 36.56 -68.73 16.47
N GLU A 436 37.50 -69.42 15.82
CA GLU A 436 38.52 -70.31 16.43
C GLU A 436 39.18 -71.18 15.35
N THR A 437 40.49 -71.40 15.50
CA THR A 437 41.36 -72.39 14.79
C THR A 437 41.41 -72.38 13.26
N ASP A 438 42.57 -72.37 12.59
CA ASP A 438 43.97 -72.40 13.04
C ASP A 438 44.77 -71.20 12.47
#